data_AF-A0A800A1E8-F1
#
_entry.id   AF-A0A800A1E8-F1
#
_cell.length_a   1.000
_cell.length_b   1.000
_cell.length_c   1.000
_cell.angle_alpha   90.00
_cell.angle_beta   90.00
_cell.angle_gamma   90.00
#
_symmetry.space_group_name_H-M   'P 1'
#
loop_
_entity.id
_entity.type
_entity.pdbx_description
1 polymer ?
#
loop_
_entity_poly.entity_id
_entity_poly.type
_entity_poly.pdbx_seq_one_letter_code
_entity_poly.pdbx_strand_id
1 'polypeptide(L)'
;MSKRVFLILLILGVLLVFGSTKAALGESTKYVDEFREITTQIKLLNLINGLELDREQMRFIIDKAEEAKQLKADFLASVNEDSPEATEVLQTLQELRDKLLRGENISDDLKEQVHRASGMVEEARMEYQNEITQLALEIKEILEPHQLYTLEHYVPCLIAPKPGAAGQAGGTEGIVRQLTRLREMPEAAFEDRKEKIAQRVIEHMKRHLPKGYMLDEEAEKEWLIAFAEEVRSLSEADFALKKTELAEELKSRHALPKLPIDVSVKIERFLLNPEIIPLLESKLASGTP
;
A
#
# COMPACT_ATOMS: atom_id res chain seq x y z
N MET A 1 33.42 -25.03 -47.96
CA MET A 1 32.76 -25.42 -46.69
C MET A 1 31.38 -25.99 -47.00
N SER A 2 31.11 -27.21 -46.52
CA SER A 2 29.85 -27.93 -46.78
C SER A 2 28.67 -27.19 -46.16
N LYS A 3 27.54 -27.10 -46.88
CA LYS A 3 26.26 -26.53 -46.41
C LYS A 3 25.79 -27.12 -45.07
N ARG A 4 26.29 -28.31 -44.69
CA ARG A 4 26.03 -28.96 -43.40
C ARG A 4 26.73 -28.29 -42.20
N VAL A 5 27.89 -27.65 -42.40
CA VAL A 5 28.64 -26.96 -41.33
C VAL A 5 27.99 -25.62 -40.97
N PHE A 6 27.39 -24.94 -41.96
CA PHE A 6 26.70 -23.67 -41.76
C PHE A 6 25.36 -23.84 -41.00
N LEU A 7 24.65 -24.96 -41.23
CA LEU A 7 23.39 -25.24 -40.55
C LEU A 7 23.58 -25.57 -39.06
N ILE A 8 24.68 -26.26 -38.70
CA ILE A 8 24.98 -26.63 -37.31
C ILE A 8 25.37 -25.40 -36.47
N LEU A 9 26.14 -24.46 -37.06
CA LEU A 9 26.50 -23.20 -36.39
C LEU A 9 25.28 -22.28 -36.17
N LEU A 10 24.30 -22.32 -37.06
CA LEU A 10 23.08 -21.51 -36.95
C LEU A 10 22.11 -22.06 -35.89
N ILE A 11 22.05 -23.38 -35.70
CA ILE A 11 21.27 -24.01 -34.63
C ILE A 11 21.93 -23.79 -33.25
N LEU A 12 23.27 -23.80 -33.17
CA LEU A 12 24.00 -23.51 -31.93
C LEU A 12 23.85 -22.04 -31.49
N GLY A 13 23.79 -21.11 -32.44
CA GLY A 13 23.59 -19.68 -32.17
C GLY A 13 22.19 -19.34 -31.66
N VAL A 14 21.15 -20.03 -32.13
CA VAL A 14 19.77 -19.82 -31.65
C VAL A 14 19.56 -20.41 -30.25
N LEU A 15 20.21 -21.53 -29.91
CA LEU A 15 20.12 -22.13 -28.56
C LEU A 15 20.78 -21.27 -27.46
N LEU A 16 21.78 -20.45 -27.79
CA LEU A 16 22.43 -19.54 -26.82
C LEU A 16 21.61 -18.27 -26.52
N VAL A 17 20.76 -17.82 -27.45
CA VAL A 17 19.90 -16.65 -27.25
C VAL A 17 18.69 -16.99 -26.37
N PHE A 18 18.18 -18.22 -26.42
CA PHE A 18 17.09 -18.67 -25.53
C PHE A 18 17.54 -19.07 -24.11
N GLY A 19 18.83 -19.34 -23.90
CA GLY A 19 19.38 -19.58 -22.55
C GLY A 19 19.58 -18.32 -21.71
N SER A 20 19.75 -17.16 -22.37
CA SER A 20 20.12 -15.90 -21.71
C SER A 20 18.93 -15.10 -21.18
N THR A 21 17.71 -15.36 -21.66
CA THR A 21 16.50 -14.62 -21.24
C THR A 21 15.97 -15.08 -19.88
N LYS A 22 16.14 -16.36 -19.51
CA LYS A 22 15.71 -16.88 -18.20
C LYS A 22 16.57 -16.32 -17.05
N ALA A 23 17.87 -16.16 -17.27
CA ALA A 23 18.78 -15.60 -16.27
C ALA A 23 18.47 -14.11 -16.00
N ALA A 24 18.27 -13.32 -17.05
CA ALA A 24 17.93 -11.90 -16.92
C ALA A 24 16.55 -11.66 -16.29
N LEU A 25 15.56 -12.52 -16.56
CA LEU A 25 14.25 -12.49 -15.90
C LEU A 25 14.36 -12.86 -14.41
N GLY A 26 15.11 -13.92 -14.08
CA GLY A 26 15.32 -14.36 -12.69
C GLY A 26 16.13 -13.39 -11.83
N GLU A 27 17.07 -12.66 -12.42
CA GLU A 27 17.86 -11.64 -11.73
C GLU A 27 17.05 -10.35 -11.50
N SER A 28 16.20 -9.97 -12.47
CA SER A 28 15.27 -8.84 -12.33
C SER A 28 14.19 -9.09 -11.26
N THR A 29 13.63 -10.31 -11.19
CA THR A 29 12.66 -10.68 -10.14
C THR A 29 13.31 -10.63 -8.76
N LYS A 30 14.55 -11.13 -8.62
CA LYS A 30 15.27 -11.10 -7.36
C LYS A 30 15.49 -9.68 -6.84
N TYR A 31 15.91 -8.75 -7.70
CA TYR A 31 16.09 -7.34 -7.31
C TYR A 31 14.77 -6.71 -6.84
N VAL A 32 13.66 -6.99 -7.53
CA VAL A 32 12.33 -6.47 -7.17
C VAL A 32 11.87 -7.02 -5.82
N ASP A 33 12.10 -8.31 -5.57
CA ASP A 33 11.76 -8.95 -4.31
C ASP A 33 12.59 -8.40 -3.14
N GLU A 34 13.91 -8.27 -3.31
CA GLU A 34 14.83 -7.71 -2.31
C GLU A 34 14.51 -6.24 -2.02
N PHE A 35 14.22 -5.44 -3.05
CA PHE A 35 13.80 -4.05 -2.88
C PHE A 35 12.50 -3.94 -2.07
N ARG A 36 11.53 -4.83 -2.34
CA ARG A 36 10.24 -4.88 -1.62
C ARG A 36 10.43 -5.27 -0.17
N GLU A 37 11.26 -6.28 0.10
CA GLU A 37 11.59 -6.76 1.43
C GLU A 37 12.26 -5.65 2.26
N ILE A 38 13.37 -5.07 1.76
CA ILE A 38 14.09 -3.98 2.46
C ILE A 38 13.15 -2.79 2.72
N THR A 39 12.34 -2.41 1.73
CA THR A 39 11.37 -1.32 1.87
C THR A 39 10.33 -1.60 2.96
N THR A 40 9.91 -2.87 3.09
CA THR A 40 8.93 -3.29 4.09
C THR A 40 9.57 -3.30 5.48
N GLN A 41 10.76 -3.87 5.61
CA GLN A 41 11.55 -3.85 6.84
C GLN A 41 11.81 -2.43 7.34
N ILE A 42 12.19 -1.48 6.46
CA ILE A 42 12.38 -0.07 6.84
C ILE A 42 11.10 0.54 7.41
N LYS A 43 9.95 0.29 6.77
CA LYS A 43 8.65 0.78 7.25
C LYS A 43 8.32 0.20 8.63
N LEU A 44 8.49 -1.11 8.79
CA LEU A 44 8.26 -1.81 10.06
C LEU A 44 9.20 -1.30 11.16
N LEU A 45 10.49 -1.10 10.88
CA LEU A 45 11.44 -0.50 11.82
C LEU A 45 11.03 0.91 12.24
N ASN A 46 10.58 1.75 11.29
CA ASN A 46 10.07 3.09 11.61
C ASN A 46 8.84 3.03 12.51
N LEU A 47 7.98 2.02 12.35
CA LEU A 47 6.84 1.81 13.24
C LEU A 47 7.30 1.34 14.62
N ILE A 48 8.08 0.26 14.69
CA ILE A 48 8.60 -0.32 15.95
C ILE A 48 9.28 0.77 16.80
N ASN A 49 10.12 1.59 16.17
CA ASN A 49 10.85 2.64 16.87
C ASN A 49 9.95 3.75 17.43
N GLY A 50 8.80 4.03 16.80
CA GLY A 50 7.86 5.01 17.33
C GLY A 50 6.76 4.45 18.21
N LEU A 51 6.66 3.11 18.33
CA LEU A 51 5.82 2.47 19.33
C LEU A 51 6.50 2.33 20.68
N GLU A 52 7.83 2.48 20.76
CA GLU A 52 8.58 2.41 22.03
C GLU A 52 8.21 1.17 22.85
N LEU A 53 8.09 0.02 22.17
CA LEU A 53 7.62 -1.23 22.76
C LEU A 53 8.57 -1.71 23.87
N ASP A 54 8.01 -2.16 24.99
CA ASP A 54 8.81 -2.82 26.03
C ASP A 54 9.17 -4.27 25.66
N ARG A 55 10.00 -4.92 26.49
CA ARG A 55 10.47 -6.28 26.23
C ARG A 55 9.37 -7.34 26.29
N GLU A 56 8.36 -7.15 27.12
CA GLU A 56 7.23 -8.07 27.25
C GLU A 56 6.31 -7.93 26.04
N GLN A 57 5.99 -6.69 25.65
CA GLN A 57 5.23 -6.38 24.44
C GLN A 57 5.91 -6.93 23.19
N MET A 58 7.23 -6.72 23.03
CA MET A 58 7.98 -7.25 21.89
C MET A 58 7.91 -8.79 21.81
N ARG A 59 8.06 -9.50 22.94
CA ARG A 59 7.95 -10.97 22.97
C ARG A 59 6.55 -11.43 22.61
N PHE A 60 5.53 -10.80 23.20
CA PHE A 60 4.14 -11.13 22.91
C PHE A 60 3.80 -10.93 21.43
N ILE A 61 4.26 -9.83 20.82
CA ILE A 61 4.05 -9.57 19.39
C ILE A 61 4.79 -10.61 18.53
N ILE A 62 6.01 -11.03 18.90
CA ILE A 62 6.72 -12.10 18.19
C ILE A 62 5.91 -13.39 18.22
N ASP A 63 5.44 -13.82 19.40
CA ASP A 63 4.67 -15.05 19.55
C ASP A 63 3.40 -15.01 18.67
N LYS A 64 2.67 -13.88 18.70
CA LYS A 64 1.46 -13.69 17.88
C LYS A 64 1.74 -13.58 16.39
N ALA A 65 2.88 -13.02 15.99
CA ALA A 65 3.28 -12.97 14.58
C ALA A 65 3.68 -14.36 14.05
N GLU A 66 4.29 -15.22 14.86
CA GLU A 66 4.53 -16.63 14.50
C GLU A 66 3.22 -17.43 14.40
N GLU A 67 2.26 -17.22 15.32
CA GLU A 67 0.90 -17.78 15.20
C GLU A 67 0.25 -17.34 13.88
N ALA A 68 0.24 -16.04 13.57
CA ALA A 68 -0.33 -15.52 12.32
C ALA A 68 0.35 -16.07 11.05
N LYS A 69 1.67 -16.25 11.10
CA LYS A 69 2.45 -16.86 10.01
C LYS A 69 2.06 -18.32 9.81
N GLN A 70 1.85 -19.09 10.88
CA GLN A 70 1.36 -20.47 10.80
C GLN A 70 -0.06 -20.52 10.24
N LEU A 71 -0.97 -19.68 10.73
CA LEU A 71 -2.34 -19.58 10.20
C LEU A 71 -2.36 -19.28 8.71
N LYS A 72 -1.48 -18.38 8.26
CA LYS A 72 -1.35 -18.08 6.84
C LYS A 72 -0.82 -19.27 6.04
N ALA A 73 0.13 -20.03 6.60
CA ALA A 73 0.64 -21.24 5.97
C ALA A 73 -0.45 -22.32 5.85
N ASP A 74 -1.24 -22.52 6.90
CA ASP A 74 -2.34 -23.49 6.93
C ASP A 74 -3.47 -23.09 5.97
N PHE A 75 -3.85 -21.81 5.95
CA PHE A 75 -4.79 -21.27 4.97
C PHE A 75 -4.28 -21.44 3.54
N LEU A 76 -3.01 -21.12 3.27
CA LEU A 76 -2.45 -21.32 1.93
C LEU A 76 -2.42 -22.80 1.56
N ALA A 77 -2.10 -23.70 2.49
CA ALA A 77 -2.10 -25.14 2.25
C ALA A 77 -3.51 -25.68 1.93
N SER A 78 -4.56 -25.14 2.58
CA SER A 78 -5.95 -25.55 2.31
C SER A 78 -6.50 -25.07 0.97
N VAL A 79 -5.88 -24.05 0.36
CA VAL A 79 -6.28 -23.50 -0.95
C VAL A 79 -5.24 -23.68 -2.06
N ASN A 80 -4.15 -24.41 -1.79
CA ASN A 80 -3.07 -24.65 -2.76
C ASN A 80 -3.47 -25.75 -3.78
N GLU A 81 -2.93 -25.68 -4.99
CA GLU A 81 -3.21 -26.61 -6.10
C GLU A 81 -2.94 -28.10 -5.77
N ASP A 82 -2.13 -28.38 -4.74
CA ASP A 82 -1.86 -29.75 -4.28
C ASP A 82 -2.99 -30.34 -3.40
N SER A 83 -3.94 -29.52 -2.94
CA SER A 83 -5.15 -29.98 -2.24
C SER A 83 -6.15 -30.54 -3.26
N PRO A 84 -6.70 -31.75 -3.03
CA PRO A 84 -7.79 -32.30 -3.84
C PRO A 84 -8.98 -31.34 -3.97
N GLU A 85 -9.32 -30.65 -2.87
CA GLU A 85 -10.41 -29.69 -2.79
C GLU A 85 -10.13 -28.45 -3.63
N ALA A 86 -8.92 -27.88 -3.56
CA ALA A 86 -8.52 -26.73 -4.37
C ALA A 86 -8.46 -27.05 -5.87
N THR A 87 -8.02 -28.27 -6.22
CA THR A 87 -8.05 -28.77 -7.61
C THR A 87 -9.48 -28.85 -8.14
N GLU A 88 -10.41 -29.39 -7.35
CA GLU A 88 -11.82 -29.48 -7.71
C GLU A 88 -12.45 -28.10 -7.92
N VAL A 89 -12.15 -27.14 -7.03
CA VAL A 89 -12.58 -25.73 -7.16
C VAL A 89 -12.05 -25.13 -8.47
N LEU A 90 -10.74 -25.25 -8.73
CA LEU A 90 -10.12 -24.67 -9.91
C LEU A 90 -10.70 -25.25 -11.20
N GLN A 91 -10.87 -26.57 -11.25
CA GLN A 91 -11.46 -27.26 -12.39
C GLN A 91 -12.90 -26.80 -12.66
N THR A 92 -13.71 -26.68 -11.60
CA THR A 92 -15.09 -26.20 -11.69
C THR A 92 -15.16 -24.77 -12.24
N LEU A 93 -14.28 -23.88 -11.78
CA LEU A 93 -14.20 -22.50 -12.27
C LEU A 93 -13.66 -22.41 -13.70
N GLN A 94 -12.72 -23.28 -14.08
CA GLN A 94 -12.22 -23.38 -15.45
C GLN A 94 -13.32 -23.84 -16.41
N GLU A 95 -14.12 -24.85 -16.03
CA GLU A 95 -15.26 -25.29 -16.83
C GLU A 95 -16.29 -24.17 -17.02
N LEU A 96 -16.63 -23.45 -15.94
CA LEU A 96 -17.52 -22.29 -16.01
C LEU A 96 -16.98 -21.23 -16.98
N ARG A 97 -15.70 -20.86 -16.85
CA ARG A 97 -15.05 -19.88 -17.74
C ARG A 97 -15.15 -20.33 -19.20
N ASP A 98 -14.83 -21.59 -19.48
CA ASP A 98 -14.78 -22.11 -20.84
C ASP A 98 -16.18 -22.20 -21.47
N LYS A 99 -17.24 -22.45 -20.68
CA LYS A 99 -18.63 -22.37 -21.14
C LYS A 99 -19.07 -20.92 -21.42
N LEU A 100 -18.69 -19.99 -20.54
CA LEU A 100 -18.98 -18.56 -20.72
C LEU A 100 -18.30 -17.99 -21.97
N LEU A 101 -17.04 -18.35 -22.24
CA LEU A 101 -16.32 -17.95 -23.45
C LEU A 101 -16.98 -18.47 -24.73
N ARG A 102 -17.64 -19.64 -24.67
CA ARG A 102 -18.37 -20.24 -25.80
C ARG A 102 -19.81 -19.74 -25.92
N GLY A 103 -20.30 -18.91 -25.00
CA GLY A 103 -21.69 -18.47 -24.96
C GLY A 103 -22.69 -19.59 -24.70
N GLU A 104 -22.24 -20.69 -24.09
CA GLU A 104 -23.08 -21.84 -23.77
C GLU A 104 -23.94 -21.57 -22.52
N ASN A 105 -25.12 -22.19 -22.46
CA ASN A 105 -25.97 -22.09 -21.28
C ASN A 105 -25.35 -22.90 -20.12
N ILE A 106 -25.39 -22.35 -18.91
CA ILE A 106 -24.82 -22.99 -17.72
C ILE A 106 -25.87 -23.92 -17.09
N SER A 107 -25.54 -25.21 -16.98
CA SER A 107 -26.39 -26.22 -16.34
C SER A 107 -26.57 -25.94 -14.84
N ASP A 108 -27.72 -26.30 -14.29
CA ASP A 108 -28.00 -26.09 -12.85
C ASP A 108 -27.04 -26.88 -11.96
N ASP A 109 -26.64 -28.09 -12.37
CA ASP A 109 -25.60 -28.89 -11.70
C ASP A 109 -24.24 -28.16 -11.62
N LEU A 110 -23.83 -27.46 -12.69
CA LEU A 110 -22.59 -26.69 -12.68
C LEU A 110 -22.71 -25.45 -11.79
N LYS A 111 -23.89 -24.81 -11.73
CA LYS A 111 -24.12 -23.71 -10.78
C LYS A 111 -23.99 -24.19 -9.33
N GLU A 112 -24.57 -25.33 -9.00
CA GLU A 112 -24.46 -25.92 -7.66
C GLU A 112 -23.02 -26.28 -7.30
N GLN A 113 -22.24 -26.83 -8.24
CA GLN A 113 -20.82 -27.12 -8.05
C GLN A 113 -20.01 -25.83 -7.81
N VAL A 114 -20.23 -24.79 -8.63
CA VAL A 114 -19.57 -23.48 -8.46
C VAL A 114 -19.92 -22.85 -7.11
N HIS A 115 -21.18 -22.91 -6.70
CA HIS A 115 -21.62 -22.38 -5.40
C HIS A 115 -20.95 -23.10 -4.24
N ARG A 116 -20.86 -24.44 -4.28
CA ARG A 116 -20.14 -25.22 -3.25
C ARG A 116 -18.66 -24.89 -3.24
N ALA A 117 -18.02 -24.90 -4.41
CA ALA A 117 -16.60 -24.58 -4.56
C ALA A 117 -16.26 -23.17 -4.04
N SER A 118 -17.12 -22.18 -4.34
CA SER A 118 -16.94 -20.80 -3.86
C SER A 118 -17.20 -20.70 -2.36
N GLY A 119 -18.17 -21.45 -1.83
CA GLY A 119 -18.48 -21.52 -0.41
C GLY A 119 -17.32 -22.04 0.43
N MET A 120 -16.66 -23.12 -0.02
CA MET A 120 -15.50 -23.70 0.69
C MET A 120 -14.34 -22.72 0.81
N VAL A 121 -13.99 -22.02 -0.29
CA VAL A 121 -12.91 -21.02 -0.27
C VAL A 121 -13.27 -19.83 0.61
N GLU A 122 -14.53 -19.38 0.55
CA GLU A 122 -14.97 -18.25 1.38
C GLU A 122 -15.04 -18.63 2.86
N GLU A 123 -15.46 -19.84 3.20
CA GLU A 123 -15.45 -20.36 4.58
C GLU A 123 -14.03 -20.41 5.15
N ALA A 124 -13.09 -21.03 4.43
CA ALA A 124 -11.68 -21.06 4.84
C ALA A 124 -11.08 -19.64 5.00
N ARG A 125 -11.47 -18.71 4.12
CA ARG A 125 -11.06 -17.32 4.22
C ARG A 125 -11.67 -16.61 5.42
N MET A 126 -12.94 -16.85 5.73
CA MET A 126 -13.61 -16.27 6.90
C MET A 126 -12.98 -16.79 8.20
N GLU A 127 -12.71 -18.09 8.29
CA GLU A 127 -12.01 -18.69 9.45
C GLU A 127 -10.64 -18.04 9.66
N TYR A 128 -9.81 -18.02 8.62
CA TYR A 128 -8.51 -17.36 8.66
C TYR A 128 -8.61 -15.89 9.09
N GLN A 129 -9.54 -15.12 8.51
CA GLN A 129 -9.70 -13.71 8.85
C GLN A 129 -10.19 -13.52 10.29
N ASN A 130 -11.08 -14.39 10.79
CA ASN A 130 -11.55 -14.34 12.17
C ASN A 130 -10.39 -14.56 13.14
N GLU A 131 -9.56 -15.57 12.90
CA GLU A 131 -8.41 -15.87 13.75
C GLU A 131 -7.34 -14.77 13.72
N ILE A 132 -7.01 -14.24 12.53
CA ILE A 132 -6.11 -13.08 12.39
C ILE A 132 -6.65 -11.86 13.15
N THR A 133 -7.97 -11.64 13.09
CA THR A 133 -8.63 -10.54 13.82
C THR A 133 -8.51 -10.76 15.33
N GLN A 134 -8.65 -11.99 15.83
CA GLN A 134 -8.47 -12.27 17.27
C GLN A 134 -7.04 -11.99 17.72
N LEU A 135 -6.02 -12.46 16.97
CA LEU A 135 -4.62 -12.16 17.28
C LEU A 135 -4.36 -10.65 17.32
N ALA A 136 -4.99 -9.89 16.41
CA ALA A 136 -4.86 -8.44 16.40
C ALA A 136 -5.52 -7.77 17.61
N LEU A 137 -6.65 -8.28 18.08
CA LEU A 137 -7.31 -7.81 19.30
C LEU A 137 -6.46 -8.10 20.54
N GLU A 138 -5.85 -9.29 20.63
CA GLU A 138 -4.95 -9.64 21.73
C GLU A 138 -3.73 -8.71 21.80
N ILE A 139 -3.12 -8.39 20.64
CA ILE A 139 -2.05 -7.38 20.59
C ILE A 139 -2.59 -6.00 21.01
N LYS A 140 -3.79 -5.62 20.57
CA LYS A 140 -4.39 -4.33 20.92
C LYS A 140 -4.55 -4.15 22.43
N GLU A 141 -4.83 -5.21 23.17
CA GLU A 141 -5.03 -5.19 24.62
C GLU A 141 -3.75 -4.94 25.42
N ILE A 142 -2.58 -5.32 24.90
CA ILE A 142 -1.28 -5.11 25.57
C ILE A 142 -0.64 -3.77 25.26
N LEU A 143 -1.17 -3.04 24.26
CA LEU A 143 -0.63 -1.75 23.83
C LEU A 143 -1.19 -0.61 24.69
N GLU A 144 -0.33 0.34 25.01
CA GLU A 144 -0.71 1.54 25.74
C GLU A 144 -1.49 2.52 24.85
N PRO A 145 -2.31 3.42 25.43
CA PRO A 145 -3.08 4.40 24.67
C PRO A 145 -2.23 5.25 23.71
N HIS A 146 -1.00 5.59 24.10
CA HIS A 146 -0.08 6.36 23.26
C HIS A 146 0.41 5.56 22.04
N GLN A 147 0.62 4.25 22.20
CA GLN A 147 1.02 3.33 21.12
C GLN A 147 -0.14 3.09 20.14
N LEU A 148 -1.36 2.95 20.67
CA LEU A 148 -2.58 2.86 19.86
C LEU A 148 -2.81 4.12 19.03
N TYR A 149 -2.61 5.30 19.62
CA TYR A 149 -2.66 6.58 18.91
C TYR A 149 -1.62 6.65 17.78
N THR A 150 -0.39 6.20 18.07
CA THR A 150 0.69 6.10 17.08
C THR A 150 0.30 5.18 15.91
N LEU A 151 -0.27 4.00 16.17
CA LEU A 151 -0.74 3.07 15.14
C LEU A 151 -1.87 3.64 14.28
N GLU A 152 -2.85 4.30 14.91
CA GLU A 152 -3.98 4.93 14.23
C GLU A 152 -3.51 5.96 13.20
N HIS A 153 -2.52 6.78 13.58
CA HIS A 153 -1.98 7.87 12.78
C HIS A 153 -0.79 7.44 11.90
N TYR A 154 -0.34 6.20 12.00
CA TYR A 154 0.84 5.71 11.29
C TYR A 154 0.63 5.69 9.78
N VAL A 155 1.52 6.40 9.07
CA VAL A 155 1.64 6.43 7.62
C VAL A 155 2.98 5.78 7.22
N PRO A 156 2.97 4.62 6.52
CA PRO A 156 4.21 3.94 6.14
C PRO A 156 5.11 4.83 5.28
N CYS A 157 6.34 5.06 5.75
CA CYS A 157 7.31 5.92 5.09
C CYS A 157 8.71 5.29 5.09
N LEU A 158 9.49 5.59 4.06
CA LEU A 158 10.90 5.19 3.98
C LEU A 158 11.78 6.08 4.86
N ILE A 159 11.45 7.37 4.94
CA ILE A 159 12.17 8.37 5.73
C ILE A 159 11.19 8.94 6.74
N ALA A 160 11.45 8.67 8.02
CA ALA A 160 10.69 9.24 9.13
C ALA A 160 10.97 10.76 9.25
N PRO A 161 9.99 11.57 9.65
CA PRO A 161 10.16 13.02 9.80
C PRO A 161 11.13 13.38 10.93
N LYS A 162 11.24 12.53 11.96
CA LYS A 162 12.22 12.63 13.06
C LYS A 162 12.65 11.22 13.49
N PRO A 163 13.87 11.03 14.01
CA PRO A 163 14.26 9.77 14.65
C PRO A 163 13.27 9.40 15.76
N GLY A 164 12.81 8.15 15.78
CA GLY A 164 11.83 7.66 16.77
C GLY A 164 10.38 8.08 16.51
N ALA A 165 10.06 8.87 15.48
CA ALA A 165 8.68 9.19 15.14
C ALA A 165 8.09 8.15 14.18
N ALA A 166 6.93 7.57 14.49
CA ALA A 166 6.22 6.72 13.55
C ALA A 166 5.38 7.56 12.59
N GLY A 167 5.68 7.42 11.29
CA GLY A 167 4.88 7.97 10.21
C GLY A 167 5.13 9.44 9.88
N GLN A 168 4.65 9.85 8.71
CA GLN A 168 4.61 11.26 8.32
C GLN A 168 3.28 11.83 8.80
N ALA A 169 3.31 12.74 9.78
CA ALA A 169 2.22 13.69 9.91
C ALA A 169 2.08 14.35 8.53
N GLY A 170 0.87 14.35 7.95
CA GLY A 170 0.57 15.05 6.70
C GLY A 170 0.70 16.55 6.91
N GLY A 171 1.93 17.02 7.09
CA GLY A 171 2.25 18.37 7.49
C GLY A 171 1.91 19.34 6.37
N THR A 172 1.42 20.51 6.75
CA THR A 172 1.13 21.61 5.84
C THR A 172 2.38 22.29 5.32
N GLU A 173 3.56 21.94 5.82
CA GLU A 173 4.85 22.56 5.46
C GLU A 173 5.11 22.61 3.95
N GLY A 174 4.77 21.53 3.24
CA GLY A 174 4.88 21.48 1.78
C GLY A 174 3.95 22.49 1.10
N ILE A 175 2.71 22.57 1.56
CA ILE A 175 1.69 23.49 1.06
C ILE A 175 2.10 24.92 1.38
N VAL A 176 2.49 25.22 2.63
CA VAL A 176 2.97 26.53 3.07
C VAL A 176 4.12 27.01 2.20
N ARG A 177 5.11 26.15 1.90
CA ARG A 177 6.21 26.50 0.98
C ARG A 177 5.71 26.89 -0.42
N GLN A 178 4.68 26.21 -0.93
CA GLN A 178 4.09 26.55 -2.23
C GLN A 178 3.31 27.86 -2.16
N LEU A 179 2.55 28.12 -1.08
CA LEU A 179 1.85 29.39 -0.87
C LEU A 179 2.85 30.56 -0.76
N THR A 180 3.98 30.37 -0.09
CA THR A 180 5.06 31.36 -0.04
C THR A 180 5.62 31.65 -1.44
N ARG A 181 5.98 30.61 -2.20
CA ARG A 181 6.47 30.78 -3.58
C ARG A 181 5.45 31.45 -4.49
N LEU A 182 4.17 31.16 -4.29
CA LEU A 182 3.08 31.79 -5.02
C LEU A 182 3.04 33.30 -4.75
N ARG A 183 3.25 33.74 -3.50
CA ARG A 183 3.33 35.17 -3.13
C ARG A 183 4.58 35.86 -3.67
N GLU A 184 5.72 35.19 -3.61
CA GLU A 184 7.00 35.72 -4.11
C GLU A 184 7.03 35.88 -5.65
N MET A 185 6.08 35.27 -6.36
CA MET A 185 5.97 35.37 -7.81
C MET A 185 5.64 36.81 -8.25
N PRO A 186 6.36 37.37 -9.25
CA PRO A 186 6.02 38.67 -9.83
C PRO A 186 4.61 38.67 -10.42
N GLU A 187 3.91 39.80 -10.32
CA GLU A 187 2.49 39.92 -10.74
C GLU A 187 2.25 39.47 -12.18
N ALA A 188 3.05 39.97 -13.13
CA ALA A 188 2.92 39.59 -14.53
C ALA A 188 3.13 38.08 -14.77
N ALA A 189 4.00 37.45 -13.98
CA ALA A 189 4.24 36.00 -14.08
C ALA A 189 3.13 35.18 -13.42
N PHE A 190 2.47 35.73 -12.39
CA PHE A 190 1.32 35.10 -11.75
C PHE A 190 0.11 35.14 -12.68
N GLU A 191 -0.22 36.31 -13.24
CA GLU A 191 -1.36 36.49 -14.15
C GLU A 191 -1.26 35.59 -15.39
N ASP A 192 -0.07 35.46 -15.97
CA ASP A 192 0.18 34.57 -17.12
C ASP A 192 0.04 33.07 -16.77
N ARG A 193 0.22 32.69 -15.50
CA ARG A 193 0.38 31.28 -15.09
C ARG A 193 -0.69 30.76 -14.14
N LYS A 194 -1.54 31.61 -13.56
CA LYS A 194 -2.49 31.21 -12.50
C LYS A 194 -3.41 30.08 -12.93
N GLU A 195 -3.93 30.11 -14.16
CA GLU A 195 -4.72 29.01 -14.71
C GLU A 195 -3.92 27.70 -14.82
N LYS A 196 -2.66 27.79 -15.27
CA LYS A 196 -1.78 26.62 -15.41
C LYS A 196 -1.31 26.07 -14.06
N ILE A 197 -1.26 26.91 -13.03
CA ILE A 197 -0.98 26.50 -11.65
C ILE A 197 -2.19 25.73 -11.12
N ALA A 198 -3.41 26.29 -11.23
CA ALA A 198 -4.65 25.62 -10.83
C ALA A 198 -4.82 24.27 -11.53
N GLN A 199 -4.64 24.21 -12.85
CA GLN A 199 -4.74 22.95 -13.60
C GLN A 199 -3.73 21.89 -13.11
N ARG A 200 -2.50 22.30 -12.77
CA ARG A 200 -1.50 21.36 -12.25
C ARG A 200 -1.87 20.79 -10.88
N VAL A 201 -2.53 21.58 -10.05
CA VAL A 201 -3.05 21.12 -8.76
C VAL A 201 -4.17 20.09 -8.98
N ILE A 202 -5.13 20.37 -9.87
CA ILE A 202 -6.21 19.44 -10.24
C ILE A 202 -5.64 18.13 -10.78
N GLU A 203 -4.68 18.18 -11.71
CA GLU A 203 -4.04 16.99 -12.27
C GLU A 203 -3.27 16.17 -11.22
N HIS A 204 -2.69 16.85 -10.22
CA HIS A 204 -2.06 16.16 -9.10
C HIS A 204 -3.09 15.49 -8.18
N MET A 205 -4.22 16.13 -7.93
CA MET A 205 -5.33 15.59 -7.14
C MET A 205 -5.94 14.35 -7.81
N LYS A 206 -6.21 14.41 -9.12
CA LYS A 206 -6.80 13.31 -9.90
C LYS A 206 -6.01 11.99 -9.81
N ARG A 207 -4.69 12.06 -9.63
CA ARG A 207 -3.84 10.86 -9.42
C ARG A 207 -4.12 10.12 -8.12
N HIS A 208 -4.72 10.80 -7.15
CA HIS A 208 -4.96 10.29 -5.80
C HIS A 208 -6.46 10.14 -5.49
N LEU A 209 -7.34 10.54 -6.43
CA LEU A 209 -8.78 10.35 -6.31
C LEU A 209 -9.18 8.91 -6.67
N PRO A 210 -10.20 8.33 -6.02
CA PRO A 210 -10.72 7.00 -6.37
C PRO A 210 -11.20 6.98 -7.82
N LYS A 211 -11.08 5.82 -8.48
CA LYS A 211 -11.66 5.63 -9.82
C LYS A 211 -13.16 5.91 -9.79
N GLY A 212 -13.64 6.75 -10.70
CA GLY A 212 -15.05 7.13 -10.79
C GLY A 212 -15.45 8.35 -9.94
N TYR A 213 -14.52 8.97 -9.21
CA TYR A 213 -14.79 10.25 -8.56
C TYR A 213 -15.03 11.35 -9.60
N MET A 214 -16.19 11.98 -9.58
CA MET A 214 -16.53 13.10 -10.46
C MET A 214 -16.13 14.41 -9.79
N LEU A 215 -15.07 15.03 -10.30
CA LEU A 215 -14.66 16.37 -9.93
C LEU A 215 -15.18 17.34 -11.00
N ASP A 216 -15.85 18.41 -10.58
CA ASP A 216 -16.15 19.54 -11.46
C ASP A 216 -14.86 20.36 -11.66
N GLU A 217 -14.13 20.07 -12.74
CA GLU A 217 -12.80 20.64 -12.97
C GLU A 217 -12.85 22.16 -13.15
N GLU A 218 -13.90 22.71 -13.77
CA GLU A 218 -14.00 24.15 -14.00
C GLU A 218 -14.30 24.88 -12.69
N ALA A 219 -15.28 24.40 -11.91
CA ALA A 219 -15.57 25.00 -10.60
C ALA A 219 -14.37 24.91 -9.64
N GLU A 220 -13.61 23.80 -9.69
CA GLU A 220 -12.41 23.65 -8.86
C GLU A 220 -11.27 24.55 -9.33
N LYS A 221 -11.12 24.71 -10.65
CA LYS A 221 -10.12 25.62 -11.24
C LYS A 221 -10.41 27.07 -10.83
N GLU A 222 -11.66 27.50 -10.91
CA GLU A 222 -12.08 28.84 -10.48
C GLU A 222 -11.79 29.07 -8.99
N TRP A 223 -12.14 28.10 -8.13
CA TRP A 223 -11.87 28.19 -6.70
C TRP A 223 -10.37 28.27 -6.39
N LEU A 224 -9.54 27.43 -7.04
CA LEU A 224 -8.09 27.45 -6.85
C LEU A 224 -7.45 28.77 -7.29
N ILE A 225 -7.97 29.40 -8.35
CA ILE A 225 -7.51 30.72 -8.80
C ILE A 225 -7.90 31.78 -7.77
N ALA A 226 -9.14 31.80 -7.32
CA ALA A 226 -9.61 32.75 -6.30
C ALA A 226 -8.82 32.61 -4.99
N PHE A 227 -8.59 31.37 -4.54
CA PHE A 227 -7.78 31.07 -3.37
C PHE A 227 -6.33 31.56 -3.54
N ALA A 228 -5.74 31.35 -4.72
CA ALA A 228 -4.40 31.85 -5.04
C ALA A 228 -4.32 33.39 -5.01
N GLU A 229 -5.33 34.08 -5.53
CA GLU A 229 -5.45 35.54 -5.51
C GLU A 229 -5.62 36.07 -4.08
N GLU A 230 -6.46 35.43 -3.27
CA GLU A 230 -6.64 35.76 -1.86
C GLU A 230 -5.31 35.66 -1.11
N VAL A 231 -4.61 34.52 -1.23
CA VAL A 231 -3.32 34.28 -0.60
C VAL A 231 -2.29 35.34 -0.98
N ARG A 232 -2.30 35.84 -2.22
CA ARG A 232 -1.41 36.92 -2.69
C ARG A 232 -1.81 38.29 -2.14
N SER A 233 -3.10 38.55 -1.99
CA SER A 233 -3.63 39.84 -1.52
C SER A 233 -3.34 40.12 -0.04
N LEU A 234 -3.10 39.09 0.77
CA LEU A 234 -2.82 39.24 2.21
C LEU A 234 -1.53 40.05 2.44
N SER A 235 -1.48 40.84 3.51
CA SER A 235 -0.22 41.47 3.94
C SER A 235 0.79 40.41 4.38
N GLU A 236 2.08 40.77 4.47
CA GLU A 236 3.11 39.86 4.98
C GLU A 236 2.80 39.39 6.41
N ALA A 237 2.32 40.31 7.26
CA ALA A 237 1.92 40.01 8.63
C ALA A 237 0.71 39.06 8.69
N ASP A 238 -0.33 39.33 7.88
CA ASP A 238 -1.54 38.48 7.85
C ASP A 238 -1.22 37.09 7.32
N PHE A 239 -0.39 37.00 6.28
CA PHE A 239 0.05 35.72 5.75
C PHE A 239 0.90 34.94 6.75
N ALA A 240 1.80 35.61 7.48
CA ALA A 240 2.60 34.95 8.51
C ALA A 240 1.73 34.31 9.61
N LEU A 241 0.60 34.95 9.95
CA LEU A 241 -0.38 34.44 10.92
C LEU A 241 -1.26 33.32 10.33
N LYS A 242 -1.74 33.48 9.09
CA LYS A 242 -2.76 32.60 8.49
C LYS A 242 -2.21 31.44 7.64
N LYS A 243 -0.93 31.42 7.29
CA LYS A 243 -0.36 30.43 6.34
C LYS A 243 -0.66 28.97 6.69
N THR A 244 -0.70 28.63 7.97
CA THR A 244 -0.99 27.26 8.42
C THR A 244 -2.47 26.94 8.27
N GLU A 245 -3.36 27.89 8.58
CA GLU A 245 -4.81 27.76 8.41
C GLU A 245 -5.18 27.63 6.92
N LEU A 246 -4.63 28.50 6.07
CA LEU A 246 -4.80 28.45 4.61
C LEU A 246 -4.34 27.11 4.03
N ALA A 247 -3.24 26.56 4.55
CA ALA A 247 -2.74 25.28 4.11
C ALA A 247 -3.62 24.11 4.56
N GLU A 248 -4.21 24.17 5.76
CA GLU A 248 -5.20 23.19 6.20
C GLU A 248 -6.54 23.34 5.46
N GLU A 249 -6.96 24.56 5.10
CA GLU A 249 -8.15 24.80 4.27
C GLU A 249 -8.02 24.11 2.91
N LEU A 250 -6.91 24.37 2.19
CA LEU A 250 -6.63 23.73 0.90
C LEU A 250 -6.58 22.20 1.02
N LYS A 251 -6.00 21.70 2.11
CA LYS A 251 -5.87 20.26 2.36
C LYS A 251 -7.20 19.60 2.73
N SER A 252 -8.02 20.24 3.54
CA SER A 252 -9.29 19.70 4.06
C SER A 252 -10.38 19.71 3.00
N ARG A 253 -10.45 20.72 2.14
CA ARG A 253 -11.37 20.77 0.99
C ARG A 253 -11.25 19.54 0.08
N HIS A 254 -10.03 19.01 -0.05
CA HIS A 254 -9.72 17.87 -0.91
C HIS A 254 -9.43 16.59 -0.12
N ALA A 255 -9.61 16.62 1.19
CA ALA A 255 -9.51 15.42 1.99
C ALA A 255 -10.71 14.54 1.66
N LEU A 256 -10.45 13.39 1.03
CA LEU A 256 -11.45 12.32 1.03
C LEU A 256 -11.78 12.00 2.49
N PRO A 257 -13.06 11.74 2.83
CA PRO A 257 -13.41 11.26 4.15
C PRO A 257 -12.59 9.99 4.41
N LYS A 258 -11.58 10.11 5.26
CA LYS A 258 -10.85 8.95 5.76
C LYS A 258 -11.82 8.25 6.67
N LEU A 259 -12.40 7.14 6.21
CA LEU A 259 -13.08 6.24 7.12
C LEU A 259 -12.06 5.88 8.21
N PRO A 260 -12.43 6.01 9.50
CA PRO A 260 -11.55 5.58 10.58
C PRO A 260 -11.23 4.11 10.33
N ILE A 261 -9.95 3.83 10.05
CA ILE A 261 -9.48 2.46 9.92
C ILE A 261 -9.30 1.96 11.36
N ASP A 262 -9.98 0.88 11.73
CA ASP A 262 -9.78 0.27 13.04
C ASP A 262 -8.29 -0.06 13.21
N VAL A 263 -7.74 0.30 14.37
CA VAL A 263 -6.35 0.01 14.75
C VAL A 263 -6.06 -1.49 14.62
N SER A 264 -7.04 -2.37 14.83
CA SER A 264 -6.92 -3.81 14.61
C SER A 264 -6.41 -4.14 13.19
N VAL A 265 -6.91 -3.45 12.15
CA VAL A 265 -6.46 -3.64 10.76
C VAL A 265 -5.00 -3.19 10.57
N LYS A 266 -4.54 -2.17 11.32
CA LYS A 266 -3.14 -1.76 11.31
C LYS A 266 -2.25 -2.81 12.00
N ILE A 267 -2.72 -3.38 13.10
CA ILE A 267 -2.05 -4.46 13.81
C ILE A 267 -1.91 -5.68 12.90
N GLU A 268 -2.99 -6.13 12.26
CA GLU A 268 -2.95 -7.22 11.27
C GLU A 268 -1.91 -6.97 10.17
N ARG A 269 -1.89 -5.75 9.64
CA ARG A 269 -1.01 -5.41 8.52
C ARG A 269 0.47 -5.29 8.90
N PHE A 270 0.77 -4.81 10.10
CA PHE A 270 2.13 -4.45 10.49
C PHE A 270 2.69 -5.33 11.61
N LEU A 271 1.95 -5.53 12.69
CA LEU A 271 2.43 -6.27 13.87
C LEU A 271 2.25 -7.79 13.76
N LEU A 272 1.34 -8.25 12.91
CA LEU A 272 1.23 -9.68 12.54
C LEU A 272 1.97 -10.00 11.22
N ASN A 273 2.74 -9.05 10.68
CA ASN A 273 3.53 -9.31 9.49
C ASN A 273 4.75 -10.19 9.84
N PRO A 274 4.98 -11.33 9.16
CA PRO A 274 6.11 -12.21 9.47
C PRO A 274 7.49 -11.52 9.41
N GLU A 275 7.64 -10.47 8.61
CA GLU A 275 8.89 -9.69 8.54
C GLU A 275 9.20 -8.91 9.83
N ILE A 276 8.23 -8.75 10.74
CA ILE A 276 8.44 -8.06 12.02
C ILE A 276 9.26 -8.90 13.01
N ILE A 277 9.16 -10.22 12.92
CA ILE A 277 9.76 -11.18 13.85
C ILE A 277 11.29 -10.97 13.96
N PRO A 278 12.08 -11.07 12.87
CA PRO A 278 13.53 -10.89 12.96
C PRO A 278 13.94 -9.48 13.42
N LEU A 279 13.10 -8.47 13.18
CA LEU A 279 13.36 -7.09 13.59
C LEU A 279 13.21 -6.93 15.11
N LEU A 280 12.16 -7.49 15.69
CA LEU A 280 11.93 -7.47 17.14
C LEU A 280 12.93 -8.34 17.89
N GLU A 281 13.30 -9.50 17.35
CA GLU A 281 14.35 -10.36 17.92
C GLU A 281 15.70 -9.62 17.98
N SER A 282 16.08 -8.94 16.89
CA SER A 282 17.30 -8.13 16.85
C SER A 282 17.27 -6.98 17.87
N LYS A 283 16.12 -6.35 18.09
CA LYS A 283 15.94 -5.27 19.06
C LYS A 283 16.04 -5.78 20.51
N LEU A 284 15.44 -6.94 20.80
CA LEU A 284 15.56 -7.64 22.08
C LEU A 284 17.00 -8.06 22.40
N ALA A 285 17.75 -8.52 21.39
CA ALA A 285 19.14 -8.96 21.52
C ALA A 285 20.11 -7.78 21.73
N SER A 286 19.87 -6.64 21.07
CA SER A 286 20.69 -5.43 21.19
C SER A 286 20.46 -4.64 22.48
N GLY A 287 19.46 -5.01 23.30
CA GLY A 287 19.17 -4.37 24.59
C GLY A 287 18.77 -2.90 24.48
N THR A 288 18.42 -2.45 23.27
CA THR A 288 18.03 -1.08 22.99
C THR A 288 16.50 -1.03 22.94
N PRO A 289 15.83 -0.21 23.77
CA PRO A 289 14.39 0.02 23.63
C PRO A 289 14.04 0.64 22.27
#